data_AF-A0A7H9FJR8-F1
#
_entry.id   AF-A0A7H9FJR8-F1
#
_cell.length_a   1.000
_cell.length_b   1.000
_cell.length_c   1.000
_cell.angle_alpha   90.00
_cell.angle_beta   90.00
_cell.angle_gamma   90.00
#
_symmetry.space_group_name_H-M   'P 1'
#
loop_
_entity.id
_entity.type
_entity.pdbx_description
1 polymer ?
#
loop_
_entity_poly.entity_id
_entity_poly.type
_entity_poly.pdbx_seq_one_letter_code
_entity_poly.pdbx_strand_id
1 'polypeptide(L)'
;METPKTQLGYLESISQVLALKLENLATERYAIWQLFKQADEETFCQLAPHLFVTTSQEDPIVVSELDATPEGYLLFKELVEEETGWF
;
A
#
# COMPACT_ATOMS: atom_id res chain seq x y z
N MET A 1 -18.08 -4.56 18.60
CA MET A 1 -17.45 -3.37 18.00
C MET A 1 -16.47 -3.91 17.01
N GLU A 2 -16.73 -3.74 15.72
CA GLU A 2 -15.77 -4.10 14.68
C GLU A 2 -14.57 -3.17 14.83
N THR A 3 -13.38 -3.74 14.97
CA THR A 3 -12.15 -2.94 15.02
C THR A 3 -12.00 -2.22 13.68
N PRO A 4 -11.75 -0.90 13.68
CA PRO A 4 -11.48 -0.15 12.46
C PRO A 4 -10.44 -0.91 11.62
N LYS A 5 -10.84 -1.35 10.42
CA LYS A 5 -9.96 -2.16 9.56
C LYS A 5 -8.92 -1.24 8.96
N THR A 6 -7.67 -1.53 9.28
CA THR A 6 -6.53 -0.83 8.71
C THR A 6 -6.31 -1.30 7.28
N GLN A 7 -6.10 -0.39 6.33
CA GLN A 7 -5.88 -0.74 4.92
C GLN A 7 -4.65 -0.01 4.37
N LEU A 8 -3.93 -0.68 3.47
CA LEU A 8 -2.83 -0.08 2.74
C LEU A 8 -3.37 0.70 1.54
N GLY A 9 -2.95 1.96 1.44
CA GLY A 9 -3.19 2.80 0.28
C GLY A 9 -1.89 3.23 -0.37
N TYR A 10 -1.99 3.71 -1.60
CA TYR A 10 -0.86 4.25 -2.35
C TYR A 10 -1.27 5.46 -3.19
N LEU A 11 -0.33 6.38 -3.38
CA LEU A 11 -0.50 7.56 -4.21
C LEU A 11 -0.30 7.22 -5.70
N GLU A 12 -0.98 7.93 -6.60
CA GLU A 12 -0.80 7.75 -8.06
C GLU A 12 0.64 7.97 -8.53
N SER A 13 1.44 8.75 -7.78
CA SER A 13 2.86 8.93 -8.07
C SER A 13 3.66 7.64 -8.03
N ILE A 14 3.16 6.59 -7.37
CA ILE A 14 3.82 5.28 -7.32
C ILE A 14 3.99 4.68 -8.71
N SER A 15 3.07 4.95 -9.64
CA SER A 15 3.18 4.48 -11.02
C SER A 15 4.44 5.03 -11.68
N GLN A 16 4.88 6.24 -11.36
CA GLN A 16 6.12 6.81 -11.89
C GLN A 16 7.36 6.11 -11.33
N VAL A 17 7.38 5.80 -10.03
CA VAL A 17 8.47 5.06 -9.39
C VAL A 17 8.58 3.65 -9.98
N LEU A 18 7.44 3.02 -10.24
CA LEU A 18 7.36 1.69 -10.83
C LEU A 18 7.47 1.69 -12.36
N ALA A 19 7.64 2.87 -12.98
CA ALA A 19 7.61 3.07 -14.43
C ALA A 19 6.35 2.51 -15.13
N LEU A 20 5.24 2.44 -14.41
CA LEU A 20 3.90 2.11 -14.90
C LEU A 20 3.26 3.39 -15.45
N LYS A 21 2.76 3.32 -16.69
CA LYS A 21 1.97 4.38 -17.31
C LYS A 21 0.92 3.75 -18.22
N LEU A 22 0.12 2.86 -17.65
CA LEU A 22 -1.00 2.28 -18.36
C LEU A 22 -2.21 3.17 -18.10
N GLU A 23 -2.91 3.59 -19.14
CA GLU A 23 -4.21 4.30 -19.02
C GLU A 23 -5.33 3.38 -18.44
N ASN A 24 -4.97 2.20 -17.93
CA ASN A 24 -5.86 1.21 -17.35
C ASN A 24 -5.53 1.00 -15.85
N LEU A 25 -6.29 1.69 -15.00
CA LEU A 25 -6.17 1.64 -13.55
C LEU A 25 -6.28 0.23 -12.96
N ALA A 26 -7.09 -0.66 -13.56
CA ALA A 26 -7.22 -2.03 -13.07
C ALA A 26 -5.94 -2.83 -13.31
N THR A 27 -5.28 -2.62 -14.46
CA THR A 27 -4.01 -3.25 -14.78
C THR A 27 -2.87 -2.67 -13.94
N GLU A 28 -2.82 -1.35 -13.75
CA GLU A 28 -1.83 -0.72 -12.87
C GLU A 28 -1.98 -1.22 -11.43
N ARG A 29 -3.20 -1.21 -10.88
CA ARG A 29 -3.49 -1.70 -9.53
C ARG A 29 -3.04 -3.15 -9.36
N TYR A 30 -3.30 -4.02 -10.33
CA TYR A 30 -2.84 -5.41 -10.27
C TYR A 30 -1.31 -5.51 -10.26
N ALA A 31 -0.63 -4.78 -11.15
CA ALA A 31 0.84 -4.78 -11.23
C ALA A 31 1.49 -4.25 -9.94
N ILE A 32 0.96 -3.15 -9.39
CA ILE A 32 1.38 -2.57 -8.10
C ILE A 32 1.23 -3.62 -7.00
N TRP A 33 0.08 -4.29 -6.91
CA TRP A 33 -0.15 -5.32 -5.90
C TRP A 33 0.78 -6.53 -6.01
N GLN A 34 1.09 -6.99 -7.22
CA GLN A 34 2.05 -8.07 -7.41
C GLN A 34 3.46 -7.66 -6.94
N LEU A 35 3.84 -6.41 -7.20
CA LEU A 35 5.10 -5.87 -6.71
C LEU A 35 5.12 -5.79 -5.19
N PHE A 36 4.05 -5.32 -4.56
CA PHE A 36 3.98 -5.25 -3.09
C PHE A 36 4.14 -6.60 -2.41
N LYS A 37 3.60 -7.67 -3.00
CA LYS A 37 3.77 -9.04 -2.48
C LYS A 37 5.23 -9.48 -2.48
N GLN A 38 5.98 -9.07 -3.50
CA GLN A 38 7.37 -9.47 -3.73
C GLN A 38 8.39 -8.48 -3.15
N ALA A 39 7.96 -7.26 -2.79
CA ALA A 39 8.82 -6.22 -2.26
C ALA A 39 9.54 -6.72 -1.00
N ASP A 40 10.87 -6.61 -1.04
CA ASP A 40 11.73 -6.69 0.12
C ASP A 40 11.78 -5.35 0.86
N GLU A 41 12.52 -5.31 1.96
CA GLU A 41 12.63 -4.11 2.79
C GLU A 41 13.27 -2.93 2.05
N GLU A 42 14.23 -3.19 1.17
CA GLU A 42 14.88 -2.13 0.36
C GLU A 42 13.88 -1.52 -0.62
N THR A 43 13.14 -2.37 -1.34
CA THR A 43 12.09 -1.94 -2.26
C THR A 43 10.99 -1.20 -1.50
N PHE A 44 10.58 -1.69 -0.34
CA PHE A 44 9.63 -1.01 0.52
C PHE A 44 10.10 0.39 0.90
N CYS A 45 11.36 0.57 1.34
CA CYS A 45 11.89 1.88 1.71
C CYS A 45 11.82 2.89 0.56
N GLN A 46 12.00 2.44 -0.68
CA GLN A 46 11.86 3.29 -1.87
C GLN A 46 10.41 3.66 -2.16
N LEU A 47 9.46 2.77 -1.83
CA LEU A 47 8.03 2.98 -2.06
C LEU A 47 7.34 3.74 -0.93
N ALA A 48 7.83 3.64 0.31
CA ALA A 48 7.23 4.20 1.52
C ALA A 48 6.72 5.65 1.39
N PRO A 49 7.43 6.60 0.72
CA PRO A 49 6.93 7.96 0.49
C PRO A 49 5.64 8.04 -0.35
N HIS A 50 5.24 6.95 -0.99
CA HIS A 50 4.06 6.81 -1.83
C HIS A 50 3.01 5.89 -1.22
N LEU A 51 3.26 5.36 -0.02
CA LEU A 51 2.36 4.47 0.70
C LEU A 51 1.75 5.21 1.90
N PHE A 52 0.53 4.84 2.24
CA PHE A 52 -0.15 5.34 3.42
C PHE A 52 -1.08 4.28 3.99
N VAL A 53 -1.53 4.53 5.21
CA VAL A 53 -2.43 3.64 5.93
C VAL A 53 -3.70 4.39 6.24
N THR A 54 -4.85 3.74 6.04
CA THR A 54 -6.15 4.25 6.46
C THR A 54 -6.71 3.38 7.57
N THR A 55 -7.33 3.98 8.58
CA THR A 55 -7.86 3.22 9.74
C THR A 55 -9.38 3.13 9.75
N SER A 56 -10.11 3.91 8.95
CA SER A 56 -11.58 3.91 8.90
C SER A 56 -12.11 4.17 7.49
N GLN A 57 -13.27 3.60 7.17
CA GLN A 57 -14.05 3.93 5.96
C GLN A 57 -15.09 5.03 6.21
N GLU A 58 -15.15 5.57 7.42
CA GLU A 58 -16.05 6.65 7.80
C GLU A 58 -15.38 8.01 7.58
N ASP A 59 -16.13 8.97 7.06
CA ASP A 59 -15.66 10.34 6.89
C ASP A 59 -15.57 11.06 8.26
N PRO A 60 -14.45 11.76 8.54
CA PRO A 60 -13.27 11.92 7.68
C PRO A 60 -12.34 10.70 7.72
N ILE A 61 -11.85 10.29 6.55
CA ILE A 61 -10.82 9.24 6.45
C ILE A 61 -9.53 9.75 7.08
N VAL A 62 -9.06 9.04 8.11
CA VAL A 62 -7.75 9.29 8.73
C VAL A 62 -6.68 8.57 7.93
N VAL A 63 -5.71 9.33 7.44
CA VAL A 63 -4.56 8.85 6.66
C VAL A 63 -3.30 9.07 7.47
N SER A 64 -2.48 8.02 7.60
CA SER A 64 -1.18 8.05 8.24
C SER A 64 -0.10 7.65 7.25
N GLU A 65 1.04 8.32 7.30
CA GLU A 65 2.22 7.92 6.53
C GLU A 65 2.74 6.58 7.04
N LEU A 66 3.36 5.82 6.14
CA LEU A 66 4.02 4.57 6.47
C LEU A 66 5.52 4.82 6.52
N ASP A 67 6.09 4.81 7.71
CA ASP A 67 7.51 5.14 7.91
C ASP A 67 8.42 4.11 7.22
N ALA A 68 9.50 4.60 6.58
CA ALA A 68 10.53 3.78 5.93
C ALA A 68 11.49 3.14 6.95
N THR A 69 10.95 2.34 7.87
CA THR A 69 11.71 1.61 8.91
C THR A 69 11.41 0.11 8.84
N PRO A 70 12.22 -0.74 9.51
CA PRO A 70 11.93 -2.16 9.59
C PRO A 70 10.54 -2.47 10.15
N GLU A 71 10.08 -1.70 11.14
CA GLU A 71 8.74 -1.84 11.72
C GLU A 71 7.65 -1.46 10.72
N GLY A 72 7.86 -0.39 9.94
CA GLY A 72 6.96 -0.01 8.85
C GLY A 72 6.89 -1.07 7.75
N TYR A 73 8.01 -1.72 7.43
CA TYR A 73 8.05 -2.83 6.49
C TYR A 73 7.25 -4.04 6.99
N LEU A 74 7.35 -4.39 8.28
CA LEU A 74 6.55 -5.47 8.85
C LEU A 74 5.05 -5.17 8.79
N LEU A 75 4.66 -3.94 9.12
CA LEU A 75 3.26 -3.49 8.99
C LEU A 75 2.80 -3.53 7.52
N PHE A 76 3.63 -3.08 6.58
CA PHE A 76 3.36 -3.19 5.15
C PHE A 76 3.07 -4.63 4.74
N LYS A 77 3.91 -5.59 5.15
CA LYS A 77 3.73 -7.01 4.80
C LYS A 77 2.42 -7.57 5.37
N GLU A 78 2.09 -7.25 6.62
CA GLU A 78 0.83 -7.65 7.25
C GLU A 78 -0.38 -7.14 6.45
N LEU A 79 -0.40 -5.85 6.11
CA LEU A 79 -1.50 -5.24 5.37
C LEU A 79 -1.63 -5.78 3.94
N VAL A 80 -0.50 -6.08 3.27
CA VAL A 80 -0.50 -6.70 1.94
C VAL A 80 -1.11 -8.09 1.99
N GLU A 81 -0.80 -8.88 3.03
CA GLU A 81 -1.35 -10.22 3.22
C GLU A 81 -2.87 -10.18 3.52
N GLU A 82 -3.31 -9.26 4.37
CA GLU A 82 -4.73 -9.09 4.70
C GLU A 82 -5.60 -8.69 3.49
N GLU A 83 -5.08 -7.86 2.58
CA GLU A 83 -5.79 -7.46 1.36
C GLU A 83 -5.83 -8.59 0.32
N THR A 84 -4.84 -9.47 0.29
CA THR A 84 -4.89 -10.68 -0.56
C THR A 84 -5.99 -11.66 -0.21
N GLY A 85 -6.51 -11.65 1.02
CA GLY A 85 -7.64 -12.50 1.39
C GLY A 85 -8.96 -12.11 0.70
N TRP A 86 -8.98 -10.97 -0.01
CA TRP A 86 -10.20 -10.37 -0.59
C TRP A 86 -10.23 -10.41 -2.14
N PHE A 87 -9.14 -10.83 -2.79
CA PHE A 87 -9.02 -10.96 -4.25
C PHE A 87 -8.93 -12.42 -4.68
#